data_AF-A0A8H7IZY7-F1
#
_entry.id   AF-A0A8H7IZY7-F1
#
_cell.length_a   1.000
_cell.length_b   1.000
_cell.length_c   1.000
_cell.angle_alpha   90.00
_cell.angle_beta   90.00
_cell.angle_gamma   90.00
#
_symmetry.space_group_name_H-M   'P 1'
#
loop_
_entity.id
_entity.type
_entity.pdbx_description
1 polymer ?
#
loop_
_entity_poly.entity_id
_entity_poly.type
_entity_poly.pdbx_seq_one_letter_code
_entity_poly.pdbx_strand_id
1 'polypeptide(L)'
;MPPRPFPLPLRVGIDLCNVPRIKALITKKLNGNKGSLLHAFLSKILTHPERSYFRERFGNNESVFRNADNVAHYLAGRFAAKEACRKACDHLGTYTRGFKHVIILPVTSLDCKEHQSQRPQGLILHEAMPELENSGGSEPAPFDLEALEGQLCEISITHDGEFASAVALVPSMRDDSP
;
A
#
# COMPACT_ATOMS: atom_id res chain seq x y z
N MET A 1 -10.69 34.50 -23.13
CA MET A 1 -9.40 33.85 -22.84
C MET A 1 -9.69 32.42 -22.42
N PRO A 2 -8.94 31.42 -22.92
CA PRO A 2 -9.09 30.06 -22.41
C PRO A 2 -8.65 29.99 -20.94
N PRO A 3 -9.24 29.10 -20.14
CA PRO A 3 -8.80 28.87 -18.76
C PRO A 3 -7.35 28.39 -18.75
N ARG A 4 -6.57 28.84 -17.75
CA ARG A 4 -5.19 28.40 -17.54
C ARG A 4 -5.20 27.05 -16.81
N PRO A 5 -4.25 26.14 -17.11
CA PRO A 5 -4.11 24.89 -16.36
C PRO A 5 -3.74 25.16 -14.90
N PHE A 6 -3.95 24.15 -14.05
CA PHE A 6 -3.54 24.21 -12.65
C PHE A 6 -2.02 24.42 -12.55
N PRO A 7 -1.53 25.32 -11.68
CA PRO A 7 -0.17 25.84 -11.76
C PRO A 7 0.94 24.87 -11.31
N LEU A 8 0.60 23.79 -10.60
CA LEU A 8 1.55 22.78 -10.16
C LEU A 8 1.14 21.41 -10.73
N PRO A 9 2.06 20.59 -11.25
CA PRO A 9 1.72 19.26 -11.77
C PRO A 9 1.52 18.28 -10.59
N LEU A 10 0.55 18.55 -9.73
CA LEU A 10 0.22 17.73 -8.56
C LEU A 10 -1.22 17.23 -8.68
N ARG A 11 -1.42 15.98 -8.27
CA ARG A 11 -2.72 15.33 -8.24
C ARG A 11 -3.03 14.84 -6.86
N VAL A 12 -4.30 14.89 -6.50
CA VAL A 12 -4.81 14.41 -5.22
C VAL A 12 -5.68 13.20 -5.45
N GLY A 13 -5.49 12.18 -4.62
CA GLY A 13 -6.34 11.01 -4.56
C GLY A 13 -6.83 10.82 -3.13
N ILE A 14 -8.07 10.41 -3.00
CA ILE A 14 -8.72 10.13 -1.72
C ILE A 14 -9.44 8.79 -1.80
N ASP A 15 -9.37 8.01 -0.73
CA ASP A 15 -10.12 6.77 -0.60
C ASP A 15 -10.63 6.53 0.81
N LEU A 16 -11.80 5.89 0.89
CA LEU A 16 -12.47 5.51 2.13
C LEU A 16 -12.74 4.00 2.09
N CYS A 17 -12.26 3.28 3.09
CA CYS A 17 -12.33 1.84 3.19
C CYS A 17 -13.08 1.42 4.46
N ASN A 18 -14.13 0.62 4.30
CA ASN A 18 -14.86 0.02 5.43
C ASN A 18 -14.05 -1.14 6.03
N VAL A 19 -13.68 -1.03 7.30
CA VAL A 19 -12.88 -2.00 8.06
C VAL A 19 -13.61 -3.33 8.23
N PRO A 20 -14.91 -3.39 8.60
CA PRO A 20 -15.66 -4.65 8.68
C PRO A 20 -15.62 -5.47 7.40
N ARG A 21 -15.67 -4.84 6.22
CA ARG A 21 -15.53 -5.52 4.93
C ARG A 21 -14.18 -6.20 4.78
N ILE A 22 -13.10 -5.54 5.19
CA ILE A 22 -11.74 -6.11 5.16
C ILE A 22 -11.64 -7.27 6.14
N LYS A 23 -12.15 -7.11 7.37
CA LYS A 23 -12.21 -8.17 8.39
C LYS A 23 -12.92 -9.40 7.83
N ALA A 24 -14.13 -9.23 7.29
CA ALA A 24 -14.91 -10.32 6.71
C ALA A 24 -14.16 -11.04 5.57
N LEU A 25 -13.42 -10.30 4.75
CA LEU A 25 -12.64 -10.88 3.65
C LEU A 25 -11.47 -11.72 4.17
N ILE A 26 -10.70 -11.21 5.13
CA ILE A 26 -9.51 -11.91 5.64
C ILE A 26 -9.84 -13.10 6.53
N THR A 27 -11.00 -13.09 7.21
CA THR A 27 -11.44 -14.20 8.07
C THR A 27 -12.23 -15.28 7.32
N LYS A 28 -12.69 -15.01 6.09
CA LYS A 28 -13.45 -15.98 5.32
C LYS A 28 -12.54 -17.14 4.89
N LYS A 29 -12.98 -18.36 5.20
CA LYS A 29 -12.32 -19.59 4.71
C LYS A 29 -12.81 -19.87 3.28
N LEU A 30 -11.91 -20.28 2.40
CA LEU A 30 -12.28 -20.88 1.12
C LEU A 30 -12.77 -22.31 1.40
N ASN A 31 -13.87 -22.70 0.76
CA ASN A 31 -14.34 -24.08 0.80
C ASN A 31 -13.40 -24.93 -0.08
N GLY A 32 -12.75 -25.94 0.51
CA GLY A 32 -11.80 -26.83 -0.18
C GLY A 32 -10.36 -26.29 -0.22
N ASN A 33 -9.39 -27.17 -0.54
CA ASN A 33 -7.92 -27.04 -0.52
C ASN A 33 -7.26 -25.78 -1.16
N LYS A 34 -8.01 -24.75 -1.55
CA LYS A 34 -7.53 -23.53 -2.21
C LYS A 34 -7.10 -22.45 -1.21
N GLY A 35 -6.16 -22.74 -0.33
CA GLY A 35 -5.46 -21.71 0.47
C GLY A 35 -6.34 -20.76 1.32
N SER A 36 -5.72 -19.74 1.92
CA SER A 36 -6.39 -18.75 2.76
C SER A 36 -6.73 -17.48 1.96
N LEU A 37 -7.95 -16.93 2.09
CA LEU A 37 -8.30 -15.63 1.48
C LEU A 37 -7.41 -14.50 1.99
N LEU A 38 -6.94 -14.59 3.24
CA LEU A 38 -5.92 -13.71 3.77
C LEU A 38 -4.68 -13.71 2.86
N HIS A 39 -4.17 -14.89 2.49
CA HIS A 39 -2.98 -14.97 1.64
C HIS A 39 -3.22 -14.33 0.27
N ALA A 40 -4.34 -14.65 -0.37
CA ALA A 40 -4.72 -14.07 -1.66
C ALA A 40 -4.92 -12.54 -1.59
N PHE A 41 -5.45 -12.04 -0.48
CA PHE A 41 -5.65 -10.61 -0.25
C PHE A 41 -4.32 -9.89 -0.03
N LEU A 42 -3.45 -10.42 0.84
CA LEU A 42 -2.12 -9.88 1.10
C LEU A 42 -1.28 -9.89 -0.18
N SER A 43 -1.27 -10.99 -0.94
CA SER A 43 -0.54 -11.08 -2.20
C SER A 43 -1.14 -10.21 -3.31
N LYS A 44 -2.39 -9.77 -3.20
CA LYS A 44 -2.97 -8.82 -4.16
C LYS A 44 -2.60 -7.37 -3.82
N ILE A 45 -2.58 -7.02 -2.54
CA ILE A 45 -2.48 -5.61 -2.11
C ILE A 45 -1.07 -5.24 -1.69
N LEU A 46 -0.41 -6.06 -0.87
CA LEU A 46 0.90 -5.73 -0.31
C LEU A 46 2.02 -6.22 -1.22
N THR A 47 3.05 -5.40 -1.41
CA THR A 47 4.29 -5.83 -2.06
C THR A 47 5.09 -6.77 -1.14
N HIS A 48 6.15 -7.39 -1.64
CA HIS A 48 6.98 -8.27 -0.81
C HIS A 48 7.53 -7.57 0.45
N PRO A 49 8.13 -6.36 0.38
CA PRO A 49 8.60 -5.64 1.56
C PRO A 49 7.49 -5.35 2.58
N GLU A 50 6.31 -4.94 2.11
CA GLU A 50 5.16 -4.67 2.99
C GLU A 50 4.65 -5.96 3.67
N ARG A 51 4.73 -7.11 2.98
CA ARG A 51 4.39 -8.41 3.58
C ARG A 51 5.41 -8.80 4.64
N SER A 52 6.70 -8.60 4.42
CA SER A 52 7.74 -8.84 5.42
C SER A 52 7.48 -8.01 6.68
N TYR A 53 7.26 -6.71 6.53
CA TYR A 53 6.89 -5.82 7.63
C TYR A 53 5.58 -6.24 8.32
N PHE A 54 4.58 -6.67 7.55
CA PHE A 54 3.33 -7.19 8.09
C PHE A 54 3.55 -8.45 8.95
N ARG A 55 4.42 -9.36 8.52
CA ARG A 55 4.76 -10.58 9.25
C ARG A 55 5.57 -10.31 10.50
N GLU A 56 6.49 -9.36 10.45
CA GLU A 56 7.22 -8.89 11.63
C GLU A 56 6.25 -8.31 12.68
N ARG A 57 5.28 -7.51 12.24
CA ARG A 57 4.32 -6.84 13.14
C ARG A 57 3.24 -7.75 13.71
N PHE A 58 2.66 -8.64 12.89
CA PHE A 58 1.47 -9.43 13.28
C PHE A 58 1.73 -10.93 13.42
N GLY A 59 2.92 -11.41 13.05
CA GLY A 59 3.33 -12.80 13.19
C GLY A 59 2.72 -13.76 12.16
N ASN A 60 2.50 -15.00 12.61
CA ASN A 60 1.99 -16.09 11.80
C ASN A 60 0.46 -15.95 11.53
N ASN A 61 -0.10 -16.88 10.75
CA ASN A 61 -1.54 -16.79 10.42
C ASN A 61 -2.44 -16.93 11.65
N GLU A 62 -2.04 -17.72 12.65
CA GLU A 62 -2.85 -17.91 13.86
C GLU A 62 -2.93 -16.64 14.70
N SER A 63 -1.81 -15.93 14.89
CA SER A 63 -1.78 -14.64 15.58
C SER A 63 -2.58 -13.58 14.82
N VAL A 64 -2.51 -13.59 13.49
CA VAL A 64 -3.34 -12.73 12.63
C VAL A 64 -4.84 -12.98 12.86
N PHE A 65 -5.29 -14.24 12.91
CA PHE A 65 -6.70 -14.54 13.15
C PHE A 65 -7.16 -14.21 14.57
N ARG A 66 -6.30 -14.38 15.58
CA ARG A 66 -6.59 -13.97 16.96
C ARG A 66 -6.75 -12.46 17.09
N ASN A 67 -6.00 -11.69 16.29
CA ASN A 67 -6.01 -10.23 16.31
C ASN A 67 -6.65 -9.61 15.04
N ALA A 68 -7.73 -10.25 14.54
CA ALA A 68 -8.33 -9.90 13.26
C ALA A 68 -8.80 -8.45 13.17
N ASP A 69 -9.22 -7.84 14.28
CA ASP A 69 -9.65 -6.44 14.34
C ASP A 69 -8.52 -5.46 14.03
N ASN A 70 -7.40 -5.55 14.76
CA ASN A 70 -6.25 -4.67 14.51
C ASN A 70 -5.61 -4.93 13.15
N VAL A 71 -5.60 -6.19 12.70
CA VAL A 71 -5.13 -6.55 11.35
C VAL A 71 -6.04 -5.94 10.29
N ALA A 72 -7.36 -6.02 10.45
CA ALA A 72 -8.31 -5.43 9.52
C ALA A 72 -8.17 -3.91 9.45
N HIS A 73 -8.01 -3.24 10.60
CA HIS A 73 -7.71 -1.80 10.65
C HIS A 73 -6.44 -1.46 9.86
N TYR A 74 -5.33 -2.13 10.17
CA TYR A 74 -4.06 -1.92 9.47
C TYR A 74 -4.19 -2.10 7.95
N LEU A 75 -4.81 -3.21 7.53
CA LEU A 75 -4.99 -3.54 6.12
C LEU A 75 -5.96 -2.59 5.41
N ALA A 76 -7.00 -2.12 6.10
CA ALA A 76 -7.93 -1.12 5.56
C ALA A 76 -7.22 0.20 5.28
N GLY A 77 -6.34 0.66 6.19
CA GLY A 77 -5.51 1.84 5.97
C GLY A 77 -4.56 1.70 4.79
N ARG A 78 -3.88 0.54 4.65
CA ARG A 78 -3.01 0.26 3.50
C ARG A 78 -3.80 0.17 2.19
N PHE A 79 -4.98 -0.44 2.21
CA PHE A 79 -5.86 -0.51 1.05
C PHE A 79 -6.29 0.89 0.59
N ALA A 80 -6.78 1.72 1.53
CA ALA A 80 -7.20 3.08 1.26
C ALA A 80 -6.03 3.91 0.71
N ALA A 81 -4.84 3.80 1.31
CA ALA A 81 -3.65 4.52 0.84
C ALA A 81 -3.28 4.16 -0.60
N LYS A 82 -3.26 2.87 -0.93
CA LYS A 82 -2.93 2.43 -2.30
C LYS A 82 -3.99 2.84 -3.31
N GLU A 83 -5.27 2.79 -2.95
CA GLU A 83 -6.36 3.31 -3.79
C GLU A 83 -6.27 4.82 -3.99
N ALA A 84 -5.93 5.58 -2.93
CA ALA A 84 -5.69 7.02 -3.03
C ALA A 84 -4.53 7.32 -3.98
N CYS A 85 -3.39 6.64 -3.85
CA CYS A 85 -2.28 6.77 -4.82
C CYS A 85 -2.73 6.43 -6.24
N ARG A 86 -3.42 5.30 -6.43
CA ARG A 86 -3.91 4.87 -7.75
C ARG A 86 -4.85 5.90 -8.40
N LYS A 87 -5.69 6.56 -7.60
CA LYS A 87 -6.58 7.64 -8.08
C LYS A 87 -5.82 8.91 -8.47
N ALA A 88 -4.70 9.19 -7.81
CA ALA A 88 -3.86 10.35 -8.10
C ALA A 88 -2.89 10.10 -9.27
N CYS A 89 -2.48 8.85 -9.50
CA CYS A 89 -1.56 8.47 -10.58
C CYS A 89 -2.26 8.40 -11.94
N ASP A 90 -1.66 9.04 -12.95
CA ASP A 90 -2.17 9.04 -14.32
C ASP A 90 -1.81 7.78 -15.12
N HIS A 91 -0.66 7.17 -14.81
CA HIS A 91 -0.08 6.05 -15.56
C HIS A 91 -0.58 4.68 -15.04
N LEU A 92 -1.14 4.63 -13.83
CA LEU A 92 -1.73 3.42 -13.26
C LEU A 92 -3.14 3.24 -13.81
N GLY A 93 -3.23 2.76 -15.05
CA GLY A 93 -4.50 2.50 -15.74
C GLY A 93 -5.47 1.62 -14.94
N THR A 94 -6.76 1.68 -15.29
CA THR A 94 -7.88 1.05 -14.55
C THR A 94 -7.81 -0.49 -14.47
N TYR A 95 -6.94 -1.15 -15.26
CA TYR A 95 -6.94 -2.59 -15.49
C TYR A 95 -5.65 -3.34 -15.11
N THR A 96 -4.60 -2.66 -14.63
CA THR A 96 -3.32 -3.30 -14.29
C THR A 96 -3.23 -3.68 -12.81
N ARG A 97 -2.18 -4.43 -12.43
CA ARG A 97 -1.81 -4.77 -11.04
C ARG A 97 -1.41 -3.52 -10.24
N GLY A 98 -2.23 -2.47 -10.24
CA GLY A 98 -1.88 -1.12 -9.78
C GLY A 98 -1.33 -1.06 -8.35
N PHE A 99 -1.78 -1.96 -7.46
CA PHE A 99 -1.26 -2.05 -6.10
C PHE A 99 0.20 -2.49 -6.00
N LYS A 100 0.75 -3.15 -7.03
CA LYS A 100 2.15 -3.59 -7.08
C LYS A 100 3.11 -2.52 -7.58
N HIS A 101 2.57 -1.43 -8.13
CA HIS A 101 3.33 -0.23 -8.44
C HIS A 101 3.37 0.76 -7.28
N VAL A 102 2.64 0.50 -6.19
CA VAL A 102 2.62 1.41 -5.03
C VAL A 102 3.17 0.66 -3.84
N ILE A 103 4.20 1.19 -3.20
CA ILE A 103 4.67 0.73 -1.90
C ILE A 103 4.32 1.79 -0.88
N ILE A 104 3.65 1.41 0.21
CA ILE A 104 3.53 2.31 1.36
C ILE A 104 4.70 2.02 2.29
N LEU A 105 5.64 2.96 2.35
CA LEU A 105 6.88 2.78 3.08
C LEU A 105 6.60 2.59 4.57
N PRO A 106 7.28 1.64 5.24
CA PRO A 106 7.30 1.59 6.68
C PRO A 106 7.93 2.89 7.19
N VAL A 107 7.43 3.41 8.30
CA VAL A 107 7.77 4.77 8.72
C VAL A 107 9.18 4.93 9.31
N THR A 108 10.05 3.94 9.07
CA THR A 108 11.33 3.76 9.72
C THR A 108 12.54 4.22 8.92
N SER A 109 12.40 4.70 7.67
CA SER A 109 13.57 4.75 6.80
C SER A 109 14.47 5.99 6.90
N LEU A 110 14.00 7.17 7.32
CA LEU A 110 14.86 8.37 7.34
C LEU A 110 14.39 9.31 8.48
N ASP A 111 15.29 9.63 9.40
CA ASP A 111 15.14 10.57 10.53
C ASP A 111 14.29 10.15 11.74
N CYS A 112 14.91 9.39 12.65
CA CYS A 112 14.49 9.25 14.03
C CYS A 112 14.65 10.58 14.81
N LYS A 113 13.60 11.39 14.86
CA LYS A 113 13.40 12.36 15.94
C LYS A 113 12.16 11.95 16.73
N GLU A 114 12.36 11.56 17.98
CA GLU A 114 11.44 10.85 18.89
C GLU A 114 10.09 11.54 19.19
N HIS A 115 9.77 12.68 18.57
CA HIS A 115 8.61 13.52 18.92
C HIS A 115 7.69 13.89 17.76
N GLN A 116 7.85 13.29 16.58
CA GLN A 116 6.92 13.51 15.47
C GLN A 116 6.14 12.25 15.15
N SER A 117 4.81 12.40 15.05
CA SER A 117 3.94 11.38 14.47
C SER A 117 4.46 11.07 13.07
N GLN A 118 5.10 9.92 12.95
CA GLN A 118 5.77 9.45 11.76
C GLN A 118 4.74 9.34 10.62
N ARG A 119 4.87 10.18 9.58
CA ARG A 119 3.94 10.21 8.44
C ARG A 119 4.36 9.15 7.42
N PRO A 120 3.46 8.25 7.00
CA PRO A 120 3.80 7.27 5.98
C PRO A 120 4.05 7.98 4.64
N GLN A 121 5.11 7.61 3.94
CA GLN A 121 5.34 8.02 2.56
C GLN A 121 4.98 6.87 1.61
N GLY A 122 4.58 7.22 0.39
CA GLY A 122 4.39 6.25 -0.68
C GLY A 122 5.49 6.34 -1.71
N LEU A 123 5.86 5.22 -2.31
CA LEU A 123 6.71 5.14 -3.48
C LEU A 123 5.91 4.57 -4.64
N ILE A 124 5.80 5.32 -5.73
CA ILE A 124 5.15 4.90 -6.97
C ILE A 124 6.24 4.43 -7.92
N LEU A 125 6.28 3.14 -8.16
CA LEU A 125 7.24 2.48 -9.03
C LEU A 125 6.87 2.66 -10.50
N HIS A 126 7.88 2.86 -11.33
CA HIS A 126 7.71 2.86 -12.79
C HIS A 126 7.22 1.48 -13.26
N GLU A 127 7.89 0.42 -12.81
CA GLU A 127 7.51 -0.96 -13.08
C GLU A 127 6.85 -1.65 -11.87
N ALA A 128 5.95 -2.60 -12.12
CA ALA A 128 5.32 -3.36 -11.04
C ALA A 128 6.38 -4.17 -10.30
N MET A 129 6.38 -4.13 -8.98
CA MET A 129 7.28 -4.98 -8.20
C MET A 129 7.01 -6.47 -8.54
N PRO A 130 8.05 -7.24 -8.90
CA PRO A 130 7.87 -8.67 -9.16
C PRO A 130 7.43 -9.37 -7.88
N GLU A 131 6.57 -10.38 -8.02
CA GLU A 131 6.35 -11.32 -6.92
C GLU A 131 7.61 -12.18 -6.79
N LEU A 132 8.21 -12.25 -5.61
CA LEU A 132 9.15 -13.34 -5.34
C LEU A 132 8.35 -14.65 -5.44
N GLU A 133 8.66 -15.46 -6.44
CA GLU A 133 8.26 -16.86 -6.44
C GLU A 133 8.90 -17.53 -5.22
N ASN A 134 8.21 -18.51 -4.63
CA ASN A 134 8.69 -19.24 -3.44
C ASN A 134 9.95 -20.07 -3.79
N SER A 135 11.10 -19.43 -4.00
CA SER A 135 12.40 -20.07 -3.93
C SER A 135 12.68 -20.36 -2.46
N GLY A 136 12.72 -21.64 -2.11
CA GLY A 136 12.80 -22.10 -0.73
C GLY A 136 13.94 -21.47 0.08
N GLY A 137 13.61 -21.07 1.31
CA GLY A 137 14.54 -21.08 2.45
C GLY A 137 15.62 -20.01 2.52
N SER A 138 15.68 -19.03 1.63
CA SER A 138 16.61 -17.90 1.80
C SER A 138 15.92 -16.78 2.57
N GLU A 139 16.53 -16.36 3.68
CA GLU A 139 16.16 -15.12 4.39
C GLU A 139 15.98 -13.98 3.37
N PRO A 140 14.89 -13.20 3.43
CA PRO A 140 14.66 -12.14 2.47
C PRO A 140 15.80 -11.12 2.56
N ALA A 141 16.50 -10.90 1.45
CA ALA A 141 17.54 -9.89 1.36
C ALA A 141 17.00 -8.52 1.85
N PRO A 142 17.84 -7.70 2.50
CA PRO A 142 17.42 -6.38 2.96
C PRO A 142 16.85 -5.60 1.79
N PHE A 143 15.65 -5.04 2.00
CA PHE A 143 14.97 -4.25 1.00
C PHE A 143 15.70 -2.93 0.81
N ASP A 144 16.36 -2.78 -0.33
CA ASP A 144 17.05 -1.54 -0.70
C ASP A 144 16.09 -0.60 -1.44
N LEU A 145 15.79 0.53 -0.80
CA LEU A 145 14.92 1.57 -1.35
C LEU A 145 15.59 2.37 -2.47
N GLU A 146 16.90 2.57 -2.39
CA GLU A 146 17.65 3.40 -3.34
C GLU A 146 17.85 2.68 -4.68
N ALA A 147 17.74 1.35 -4.68
CA ALA A 147 17.77 0.54 -5.89
C ALA A 147 16.45 0.57 -6.69
N LEU A 148 15.36 1.11 -6.13
CA LEU A 148 14.06 1.16 -6.80
C LEU A 148 13.87 2.45 -7.58
N GLU A 149 13.59 2.31 -8.87
CA GLU A 149 13.17 3.42 -9.71
C GLU A 149 11.68 3.75 -9.48
N GLY A 150 11.42 4.93 -8.91
CA GLY A 150 10.07 5.39 -8.62
C GLY A 150 10.01 6.82 -8.11
N GLN A 151 8.79 7.29 -7.94
CA GLN A 151 8.48 8.64 -7.47
C GLN A 151 7.88 8.59 -6.07
N LEU A 152 8.49 9.33 -5.13
CA LEU A 152 7.92 9.51 -3.80
C LEU A 152 6.65 10.37 -3.85
N CYS A 153 5.70 10.04 -3.00
CA CYS A 153 4.45 10.76 -2.81
C CYS A 153 4.09 10.86 -1.33
N GLU A 154 3.37 11.92 -1.00
CA GLU A 154 2.94 12.20 0.37
C GLU A 154 1.60 11.52 0.65
N ILE A 155 1.51 10.82 1.79
CA ILE A 155 0.32 10.07 2.18
C ILE A 155 -0.07 10.42 3.61
N SER A 156 -1.36 10.61 3.83
CA SER A 156 -1.95 10.64 5.15
C SER A 156 -2.97 9.53 5.27
N ILE A 157 -2.89 8.74 6.35
CA ILE A 157 -3.82 7.65 6.67
C ILE A 157 -4.44 7.96 8.02
N THR A 158 -5.77 7.89 8.09
CA THR A 158 -6.53 8.04 9.32
C THR A 158 -7.50 6.87 9.49
N HIS A 159 -7.85 6.59 10.74
CA HIS A 159 -8.88 5.61 11.09
C HIS A 159 -9.87 6.30 12.02
N ASP A 160 -11.15 6.14 11.75
CA ASP A 160 -12.22 6.60 12.62
C ASP A 160 -13.33 5.56 12.66
N GLY A 161 -13.58 5.01 13.85
CA GLY A 161 -14.51 3.90 14.07
C GLY A 161 -14.28 2.75 13.09
N GLU A 162 -15.29 2.47 12.25
CA GLU A 162 -15.27 1.35 11.30
C GLU A 162 -14.70 1.70 9.92
N PHE A 163 -14.09 2.88 9.76
CA PHE A 163 -13.57 3.35 8.49
C PHE A 163 -12.09 3.71 8.58
N ALA A 164 -11.37 3.42 7.50
CA ALA A 164 -10.04 3.93 7.24
C ALA A 164 -10.11 4.87 6.04
N SER A 165 -9.51 6.04 6.13
CA SER A 165 -9.42 6.99 5.02
C SER A 165 -7.96 7.28 4.72
N ALA A 166 -7.65 7.51 3.45
CA ALA A 166 -6.34 7.98 3.06
C ALA A 166 -6.41 9.07 2.00
N VAL A 167 -5.44 9.97 2.05
CA VAL A 167 -5.23 11.01 1.05
C VAL A 167 -3.79 10.87 0.54
N ALA A 168 -3.62 10.93 -0.76
CA ALA A 168 -2.32 10.90 -1.43
C ALA A 168 -2.15 12.14 -2.30
N LEU A 169 -0.98 12.75 -2.23
CA LEU A 169 -0.54 13.83 -3.12
C LEU A 169 0.59 13.32 -3.99
N VAL A 170 0.36 13.25 -5.29
CA VAL A 170 1.22 12.59 -6.26
C VAL A 170 1.64 13.58 -7.35
N PRO A 171 2.94 13.70 -7.67
CA PRO A 171 3.38 14.43 -8.87
C PRO A 171 2.82 13.81 -10.15
N SER A 172 2.36 14.65 -11.07
CA SER A 172 1.94 14.19 -12.40
C SER A 172 3.18 13.69 -13.12
N MET A 173 3.16 12.40 -13.45
CA MET A 173 4.25 11.71 -14.15
C MET A 173 4.05 11.76 -15.67
N ARG A 174 3.42 12.83 -16.18
CA ARG A 174 3.39 13.05 -17.63
C ARG A 174 4.79 13.50 -18.00
N ASP A 175 5.46 12.71 -18.83
CA ASP A 175 6.69 13.15 -19.47
C ASP A 175 6.35 14.42 -20.25
N ASP A 176 6.81 15.57 -19.75
CA ASP A 176 6.92 16.78 -20.55
C ASP A 176 7.99 16.49 -21.61
N SER A 177 7.61 15.73 -22.64
CA SER A 177 8.34 15.68 -23.89
C SER A 177 8.02 16.99 -24.62
N PRO A 178 9.04 17.83 -24.90
CA PRO A 178 8.85 19.08 -25.63
C PRO A 178 8.39 18.85 -27.08
#